data_AF-A0A8J6ZM77-F1
#
_entry.id   AF-A0A8J6ZM77-F1
#
_cell.length_a   1.000
_cell.length_b   1.000
_cell.length_c   1.000
_cell.angle_alpha   90.00
_cell.angle_beta   90.00
_cell.angle_gamma   90.00
#
_symmetry.space_group_name_H-M   'P 1'
#
loop_
_entity.id
_entity.type
_entity.pdbx_description
1 polymer ?
#
loop_
_entity_poly.entity_id
_entity_poly.type
_entity_poly.pdbx_seq_one_letter_code
_entity_poly.pdbx_strand_id
1 'polypeptide(L)'
;CIVLTDSTADLGEHCQPDTGPWLILVPEKIDIKLNKKYLAPTTVESYLLAQHSDGPGTTQLIHNLRPQHVIFVHGSPAYLADLTSLEELQNRYHVHSPAAETLVELPIGDTFLQPAAPETNYEGELTELGTVVTITLPDAITADPRWQQFADTGLIEARWQGEELVLRGLSQRELLNQNSDRYTWTDVDCCGTCRHQRGQRCWNPASPLYNFKVTLEGYCPAFERLSSSES
;
A
#
# COMPACT_ATOMS: atom_id res chain seq x y z
N CYS A 1 9.17 -15.33 29.81
CA CYS A 1 10.53 -15.44 29.26
C CYS A 1 10.40 -15.93 27.82
N ILE A 2 11.16 -15.38 26.87
CA ILE A 2 11.17 -15.87 25.49
C ILE A 2 12.59 -16.38 25.23
N VAL A 3 12.70 -17.65 24.86
CA VAL A 3 13.97 -18.28 24.49
C VAL A 3 13.97 -18.47 22.98
N LEU A 4 14.96 -17.87 22.31
CA LEU A 4 15.20 -18.06 20.89
C LEU A 4 16.46 -18.89 20.75
N THR A 5 16.36 -20.00 20.02
CA THR A 5 17.47 -20.92 19.82
C THR A 5 17.42 -21.52 18.42
N ASP A 6 18.54 -22.08 17.97
CA ASP A 6 18.61 -22.85 16.73
C ASP A 6 18.03 -24.26 16.89
N SER A 7 17.90 -24.97 15.77
CA SER A 7 17.31 -26.32 15.69
C SER A 7 18.16 -27.43 16.31
N THR A 8 19.39 -27.14 16.72
CA THR A 8 20.34 -28.11 17.27
C THR A 8 20.49 -28.04 18.78
N ALA A 9 19.98 -26.97 19.40
CA ALA A 9 20.06 -26.77 20.84
C ALA A 9 19.10 -27.69 21.62
N ASP A 10 19.54 -28.10 22.82
CA ASP A 10 18.72 -28.88 23.74
C ASP A 10 17.80 -27.97 24.56
N LEU A 11 16.53 -27.91 24.17
CA LEU A 11 15.48 -27.17 24.89
C LEU A 11 15.27 -27.69 26.32
N GLY A 12 15.71 -28.91 26.63
CA GLY A 12 15.63 -29.50 27.96
C GLY A 12 16.42 -28.72 29.02
N GLU A 13 17.49 -28.02 28.64
CA GLU A 13 18.26 -27.17 29.56
C GLU A 13 17.41 -26.02 30.10
N HIS A 14 16.43 -25.55 29.31
CA HIS A 14 15.58 -24.41 29.65
C HIS A 14 14.26 -24.83 30.32
N CYS A 15 13.70 -25.98 29.95
CA CYS A 15 12.43 -26.51 30.47
C CYS A 15 12.55 -27.16 31.86
N GLN A 16 12.99 -26.40 32.88
CA GLN A 16 13.23 -26.89 34.25
C GLN A 16 11.94 -26.96 35.11
N PRO A 17 11.87 -27.81 36.15
CA PRO A 17 10.64 -28.14 36.90
C PRO A 17 9.83 -26.99 37.52
N ASP A 18 10.39 -25.79 37.72
CA ASP A 18 9.70 -24.67 38.39
C ASP A 18 9.50 -23.44 37.48
N THR A 19 9.65 -23.64 36.17
CA THR A 19 9.58 -22.55 35.18
C THR A 19 8.18 -22.28 34.62
N GLY A 20 7.18 -23.08 35.02
CA GLY A 20 5.81 -22.99 34.53
C GLY A 20 5.57 -23.74 33.21
N PRO A 21 4.38 -23.62 32.61
CA PRO A 21 4.06 -24.27 31.34
C PRO A 21 4.77 -23.60 30.16
N TRP A 22 5.36 -24.41 29.28
CA TRP A 22 6.06 -23.96 28.08
C TRP A 22 5.20 -24.11 26.83
N LEU A 23 5.29 -23.12 25.93
CA LEU A 23 4.83 -23.22 24.55
C LEU A 23 6.06 -23.22 23.64
N ILE A 24 6.28 -24.31 22.91
CA ILE A 24 7.34 -24.45 21.92
C ILE A 24 6.71 -24.26 20.54
N LEU A 25 7.17 -23.25 19.81
CA LEU A 25 6.76 -22.97 18.43
C LEU A 25 7.80 -23.54 17.46
N VAL A 26 7.39 -24.44 16.56
CA VAL A 26 8.25 -25.01 15.52
C VAL A 26 7.76 -24.68 14.11
N PRO A 27 8.66 -24.39 13.15
CA PRO A 27 8.26 -24.13 11.77
C PRO A 27 7.65 -25.38 11.13
N GLU A 28 6.46 -25.26 10.53
CA GLU A 28 5.68 -26.38 10.00
C GLU A 28 6.40 -27.17 8.89
N LYS A 29 7.17 -26.50 8.04
CA LYS A 29 7.83 -27.10 6.87
C LYS A 29 9.23 -27.66 7.13
N ILE A 30 9.73 -27.59 8.36
CA ILE A 30 11.07 -28.08 8.71
C ILE A 30 10.90 -29.20 9.73
N ASP A 31 11.41 -30.39 9.41
CA ASP A 31 11.37 -31.54 10.31
C ASP A 31 12.39 -31.36 11.45
N ILE A 32 11.99 -30.65 12.50
CA ILE A 32 12.78 -30.47 13.72
C ILE A 32 12.43 -31.58 14.70
N LYS A 33 13.43 -32.39 15.04
CA LYS A 33 13.29 -33.46 16.04
C LYS A 33 13.27 -32.87 17.44
N LEU A 34 12.08 -32.73 18.02
CA LEU A 34 11.92 -32.34 19.42
C LEU A 34 12.08 -33.53 20.37
N ASN A 35 12.60 -33.26 21.56
CA ASN A 35 12.59 -34.22 22.65
C ASN A 35 11.14 -34.53 23.05
N LYS A 36 10.80 -35.81 23.17
CA LYS A 36 9.44 -36.26 23.48
C LYS A 36 9.04 -36.04 24.95
N LYS A 37 10.00 -35.71 25.81
CA LYS A 37 9.80 -35.53 27.26
C LYS A 37 10.65 -34.36 27.75
N TYR A 38 9.98 -33.38 28.33
CA TYR A 38 10.58 -32.26 29.05
C TYR A 38 10.21 -32.37 30.53
N LEU A 39 11.04 -31.78 31.40
CA LEU A 39 10.79 -31.80 32.85
C LEU A 39 9.62 -30.89 33.25
N ALA A 40 9.33 -29.86 32.46
CA ALA A 40 8.19 -28.97 32.62
C ALA A 40 7.00 -29.33 31.70
N PRO A 41 5.75 -29.00 32.08
CA PRO A 41 4.58 -29.13 31.20
C PRO A 41 4.80 -28.34 29.91
N THR A 42 4.72 -29.00 28.76
CA THR A 42 5.12 -28.40 27.48
C THR A 42 4.07 -28.70 26.40
N THR A 43 3.62 -27.66 25.72
CA THR A 43 2.80 -27.73 24.51
C THR A 43 3.66 -27.39 23.31
N VAL A 44 3.50 -28.14 22.22
CA VAL A 44 4.20 -27.90 20.97
C VAL A 44 3.17 -27.49 19.92
N GLU A 45 3.38 -26.34 19.29
CA GLU A 45 2.56 -25.87 18.17
C GLU A 45 3.45 -25.55 16.97
N SER A 46 2.89 -25.67 15.76
CA SER A 46 3.57 -25.29 14.53
C SER A 46 3.19 -23.88 14.11
N TYR A 47 4.15 -23.17 13.49
CA TYR A 47 3.89 -21.89 12.84
C TYR A 47 4.32 -21.93 11.38
N LEU A 48 3.59 -21.18 10.54
CA LEU A 48 3.87 -21.08 9.11
C LEU A 48 4.70 -19.82 8.85
N LEU A 49 5.96 -20.03 8.49
CA LEU A 49 6.80 -18.98 7.91
C LEU A 49 6.46 -18.86 6.42
N ALA A 50 5.83 -17.74 6.04
CA ALA A 50 5.67 -17.41 4.64
C ALA A 50 7.07 -17.21 4.03
N GLN A 51 7.45 -18.06 3.09
CA GLN A 51 8.73 -17.98 2.37
C GLN A 51 8.68 -16.97 1.20
N HIS A 52 7.49 -16.40 0.95
CA HIS A 52 7.22 -15.45 -0.12
C HIS A 52 6.63 -14.19 0.47
N SER A 53 6.98 -13.05 -0.11
CA SER A 53 6.32 -11.78 0.17
C SER A 53 4.85 -11.85 -0.24
N ASP A 54 4.02 -11.13 0.48
CA ASP A 54 2.63 -10.92 0.11
C ASP A 54 2.51 -9.93 -1.07
N GLY A 55 1.28 -9.71 -1.54
CA GLY A 55 0.99 -8.76 -2.62
C GLY A 55 1.57 -7.36 -2.35
N PRO A 56 1.25 -6.73 -1.20
CA PRO A 56 1.80 -5.42 -0.83
C PRO A 56 3.32 -5.39 -0.73
N GLY A 57 3.96 -6.39 -0.14
CA GLY A 57 5.42 -6.46 -0.07
C GLY A 57 6.06 -6.57 -1.46
N THR A 58 5.42 -7.32 -2.36
CA THR A 58 5.87 -7.48 -3.75
C THR A 58 5.69 -6.20 -4.56
N THR A 59 4.54 -5.54 -4.47
CA THR A 59 4.28 -4.27 -5.17
C THR A 59 5.19 -3.17 -4.66
N GLN A 60 5.42 -3.10 -3.34
CA GLN A 60 6.37 -2.17 -2.73
C GLN A 60 7.81 -2.40 -3.23
N LEU A 61 8.24 -3.65 -3.35
CA LEU A 61 9.56 -3.97 -3.91
C LEU A 61 9.69 -3.48 -5.36
N ILE A 62 8.68 -3.71 -6.19
CA ILE A 62 8.64 -3.24 -7.57
C ILE A 62 8.72 -1.71 -7.61
N HIS A 63 7.96 -1.01 -6.76
CA HIS A 63 8.00 0.45 -6.67
C HIS A 63 9.36 1.00 -6.22
N ASN A 64 10.09 0.26 -5.39
CA ASN A 64 11.43 0.65 -4.95
C ASN A 64 12.47 0.47 -6.05
N LEU A 65 12.39 -0.62 -6.82
CA LEU A 65 13.33 -0.93 -7.90
C LEU A 65 13.07 -0.14 -9.18
N ARG A 66 11.81 0.25 -9.42
CA ARG A 66 11.34 0.97 -10.63
C ARG A 66 11.84 0.33 -11.94
N PRO A 67 11.61 -0.98 -12.16
CA PRO A 67 11.99 -1.63 -13.41
C PRO A 67 11.12 -1.13 -14.56
N GLN A 68 11.56 -1.31 -15.81
CA GLN A 68 10.70 -1.06 -16.98
C GLN A 68 9.73 -2.23 -17.22
N HIS A 69 10.20 -3.46 -17.03
CA HIS A 69 9.43 -4.68 -17.20
C HIS A 69 9.38 -5.47 -15.89
N VAL A 70 8.21 -6.01 -15.56
CA VAL A 70 7.99 -6.89 -14.42
C VAL A 70 7.42 -8.21 -14.96
N ILE A 71 8.11 -9.31 -14.69
CA ILE A 71 7.63 -10.65 -15.07
C ILE A 71 7.31 -11.40 -13.79
N PHE A 72 6.05 -11.78 -13.61
CA PHE A 72 5.64 -12.62 -12.50
C PHE A 72 5.77 -14.09 -12.87
N VAL A 73 6.53 -14.81 -12.07
CA VAL A 73 6.77 -16.24 -12.18
C VAL A 73 6.51 -16.91 -10.84
N HIS A 74 6.35 -18.24 -10.84
CA HIS A 74 6.26 -19.04 -9.62
C HIS A 74 5.05 -18.71 -8.74
N GLY A 75 3.84 -18.84 -9.31
CA GLY A 75 2.57 -18.68 -8.60
C GLY A 75 1.44 -19.44 -9.29
N SER A 76 0.28 -19.55 -8.65
CA SER A 76 -0.91 -20.08 -9.31
C SER A 76 -1.36 -19.10 -10.40
N PRO A 77 -1.94 -19.57 -11.52
CA PRO A 77 -2.38 -18.67 -12.60
C PRO A 77 -3.35 -17.58 -12.14
N ALA A 78 -4.26 -17.91 -11.21
CA ALA A 78 -5.19 -16.95 -10.62
C ALA A 78 -4.46 -15.85 -9.83
N TYR A 79 -3.51 -16.24 -8.97
CA TYR A 79 -2.75 -15.28 -8.18
C TYR A 79 -1.86 -14.37 -9.04
N LEU A 80 -1.26 -14.93 -10.09
CA LEU A 80 -0.47 -14.15 -11.05
C LEU A 80 -1.38 -13.19 -11.83
N ALA A 81 -2.57 -13.61 -12.25
CA ALA A 81 -3.54 -12.75 -12.91
C ALA A 81 -4.00 -11.59 -12.01
N ASP A 82 -4.25 -11.87 -10.73
CA ASP A 82 -4.63 -10.83 -9.77
C ASP A 82 -3.51 -9.78 -9.63
N LEU A 83 -2.26 -10.22 -9.47
CA LEU A 83 -1.09 -9.33 -9.39
C LEU A 83 -0.88 -8.52 -10.68
N THR A 84 -1.04 -9.16 -11.85
CA THR A 84 -0.88 -8.45 -13.12
C THR A 84 -2.02 -7.51 -13.43
N SER A 85 -3.20 -7.70 -12.82
CA SER A 85 -4.38 -6.83 -12.96
C SER A 85 -4.34 -5.56 -12.10
N LEU A 86 -3.37 -5.43 -11.20
CA LEU A 86 -3.26 -4.27 -10.32
C LEU A 86 -2.97 -2.99 -11.12
N GLU A 87 -3.90 -2.03 -11.07
CA GLU A 87 -3.78 -0.74 -11.77
C GLU A 87 -2.50 0.01 -11.38
N GLU A 88 -2.08 -0.07 -10.11
CA GLU A 88 -0.84 0.57 -9.62
C GLU A 88 0.43 0.07 -10.33
N LEU A 89 0.42 -1.18 -10.81
CA LEU A 89 1.52 -1.77 -11.55
C LEU A 89 1.37 -1.52 -13.06
N GLN A 90 0.18 -1.76 -13.62
CA GLN A 90 -0.08 -1.59 -15.05
C GLN A 90 0.14 -0.15 -15.53
N ASN A 91 -0.21 0.84 -14.71
CA ASN A 91 -0.07 2.24 -15.07
C ASN A 91 1.38 2.72 -15.14
N ARG A 92 2.33 1.95 -14.59
CA ARG A 92 3.73 2.38 -14.39
C ARG A 92 4.76 1.43 -14.96
N TYR A 93 4.43 0.16 -15.18
CA TYR A 93 5.36 -0.88 -15.57
C TYR A 93 4.76 -1.76 -16.67
N HIS A 94 5.62 -2.32 -17.54
CA HIS A 94 5.21 -3.38 -18.45
C HIS A 94 5.14 -4.70 -17.68
N VAL A 95 3.94 -5.06 -17.24
CA VAL A 95 3.70 -6.26 -16.45
C VAL A 95 3.41 -7.45 -17.36
N HIS A 96 4.06 -8.58 -17.07
CA HIS A 96 3.95 -9.82 -17.84
C HIS A 96 3.70 -11.01 -16.91
N SER A 97 2.85 -11.94 -17.36
CA SER A 97 2.66 -13.26 -16.74
C SER A 97 2.64 -14.34 -17.82
N PRO A 98 3.79 -14.64 -18.44
CA PRO A 98 3.87 -15.65 -19.49
C PRO A 98 3.59 -17.05 -18.94
N ALA A 99 2.94 -17.88 -19.74
CA ALA A 99 2.89 -19.31 -19.46
C ALA A 99 4.30 -19.92 -19.58
N ALA A 100 4.50 -21.08 -18.95
CA ALA A 100 5.74 -21.84 -19.12
C ALA A 100 6.05 -22.04 -20.61
N GLU A 101 7.32 -21.93 -20.98
CA GLU A 101 7.82 -22.08 -22.36
C GLU A 101 7.38 -20.99 -23.35
N THR A 102 6.71 -19.93 -22.89
CA THR A 102 6.37 -18.78 -23.74
C THR A 102 7.56 -17.83 -23.84
N LEU A 103 7.96 -17.51 -25.08
CA LEU A 103 9.00 -16.52 -25.33
C LEU A 103 8.45 -15.11 -25.13
N VAL A 104 9.12 -14.32 -24.28
CA VAL A 104 8.76 -12.92 -24.00
C VAL A 104 9.84 -12.01 -24.56
N GLU A 105 9.45 -11.09 -25.42
CA GLU A 105 10.33 -10.04 -25.91
C GLU A 105 10.37 -8.89 -24.90
N LEU A 106 11.58 -8.52 -24.48
CA LEU A 106 11.84 -7.42 -23.55
C LEU A 106 12.64 -6.34 -24.29
N PRO A 107 11.97 -5.42 -25.00
CA PRO A 107 12.66 -4.36 -25.71
C PRO A 107 13.38 -3.45 -24.70
N ILE A 108 14.71 -3.48 -24.71
CA ILE A 108 15.54 -2.64 -23.83
C ILE A 108 15.77 -1.31 -24.54
N GLY A 109 15.34 -0.21 -23.91
CA GLY A 109 15.65 1.14 -24.38
C GLY A 109 14.53 1.85 -25.14
N ASP A 110 13.35 1.23 -25.29
CA ASP A 110 12.15 1.97 -25.65
C ASP A 110 11.76 2.83 -24.46
N THR A 111 12.05 4.13 -24.57
CA THR A 111 11.64 5.14 -23.60
C THR A 111 10.14 4.97 -23.36
N PHE A 112 9.74 4.75 -22.10
CA PHE A 112 8.34 4.71 -21.70
C PHE A 112 7.71 6.06 -22.01
N LEU A 113 7.26 6.24 -23.25
CA LEU A 113 6.31 7.27 -23.62
C LEU A 113 5.00 6.77 -23.03
N GLN A 114 4.77 7.11 -21.76
CA GLN A 114 3.41 7.20 -21.26
C GLN A 114 2.67 7.98 -22.35
N PRO A 115 1.66 7.40 -23.03
CA PRO A 115 0.88 8.20 -23.96
C PRO A 115 0.40 9.36 -23.11
N ALA A 116 0.81 10.58 -23.46
CA ALA A 116 0.27 11.75 -22.79
C ALA A 116 -1.24 11.54 -22.82
N ALA A 117 -1.88 11.48 -21.64
CA ALA A 117 -3.32 11.38 -21.58
C ALA A 117 -3.83 12.46 -22.53
N PRO A 118 -4.72 12.15 -23.50
CA PRO A 118 -5.12 13.12 -24.49
C PRO A 118 -5.57 14.38 -23.74
N GLU A 119 -4.77 15.44 -23.86
CA GLU A 119 -5.03 16.73 -23.23
C GLU A 119 -6.15 17.37 -24.05
N THR A 120 -7.37 16.87 -23.84
CA THR A 120 -8.56 17.53 -24.36
C THR A 120 -8.81 18.74 -23.47
N ASN A 121 -8.17 19.85 -23.84
CA ASN A 121 -8.36 21.13 -23.19
C ASN A 121 -9.65 21.76 -23.71
N TYR A 122 -10.51 22.18 -22.78
CA TYR A 122 -11.72 22.92 -23.09
C TYR A 122 -11.52 24.36 -22.67
N GLU A 123 -11.47 25.27 -23.64
CA GLU A 123 -11.40 26.71 -23.36
C GLU A 123 -12.80 27.20 -22.98
N GLY A 124 -12.90 27.84 -21.81
CA GLY A 124 -14.13 28.39 -21.27
C GLY A 124 -14.01 29.85 -20.90
N GLU A 125 -15.15 30.49 -20.69
CA GLU A 125 -15.22 31.89 -20.27
C GLU A 125 -15.40 31.97 -18.75
N LEU A 126 -14.59 32.82 -18.10
CA LEU A 126 -14.71 33.15 -16.68
C LEU A 126 -15.38 34.52 -16.55
N THR A 127 -16.56 34.56 -15.94
CA THR A 127 -17.26 35.82 -15.66
C THR A 127 -17.35 36.03 -14.15
N GLU A 128 -16.83 37.14 -13.66
CA GLU A 128 -16.89 37.53 -12.26
C GLU A 128 -17.97 38.59 -12.06
N LEU A 129 -19.05 38.25 -11.34
CA LEU A 129 -20.17 39.13 -11.05
C LEU A 129 -20.36 39.25 -9.53
N GLY A 130 -19.76 40.30 -8.96
CA GLY A 130 -19.91 40.64 -7.55
C GLY A 130 -19.36 39.58 -6.61
N THR A 131 -20.23 38.70 -6.11
CA THR A 131 -19.88 37.62 -5.18
C THR A 131 -19.91 36.24 -5.82
N VAL A 132 -20.15 36.13 -7.12
CA VAL A 132 -20.26 34.86 -7.83
C VAL A 132 -19.29 34.86 -9.02
N VAL A 133 -18.60 33.73 -9.19
CA VAL A 133 -17.77 33.45 -10.34
C VAL A 133 -18.46 32.37 -11.16
N THR A 134 -18.71 32.65 -12.43
CA THR A 134 -19.33 31.71 -13.37
C THR A 134 -18.29 31.24 -14.38
N ILE A 135 -18.11 29.92 -14.47
CA ILE A 135 -17.27 29.29 -15.49
C ILE A 135 -18.20 28.68 -16.54
N THR A 136 -18.06 29.12 -17.79
CA THR A 136 -18.85 28.63 -18.92
C THR A 136 -17.95 27.78 -19.82
N LEU A 137 -18.27 26.50 -19.96
CA LEU A 137 -17.53 25.56 -20.82
C LEU A 137 -18.35 25.25 -22.08
N PRO A 138 -17.70 24.92 -23.21
CA PRO A 138 -18.40 24.60 -24.46
C PRO A 138 -19.13 23.26 -24.38
N ASP A 139 -20.29 23.16 -25.04
CA ASP A 139 -21.13 21.95 -25.06
C ASP A 139 -20.40 20.68 -25.54
N ALA A 140 -19.31 20.84 -26.29
CA ALA A 140 -18.46 19.74 -26.73
C ALA A 140 -17.94 18.86 -25.57
N ILE A 141 -17.80 19.42 -24.37
CA ILE A 141 -17.39 18.66 -23.18
C ILE A 141 -18.40 17.59 -22.78
N THR A 142 -19.69 17.80 -23.09
CA THR A 142 -20.77 16.87 -22.73
C THR A 142 -20.75 15.58 -23.56
N ALA A 143 -20.07 15.59 -24.71
CA ALA A 143 -19.88 14.42 -25.55
C ALA A 143 -18.80 13.46 -24.99
N ASP A 144 -17.97 13.93 -24.04
CA ASP A 144 -16.96 13.11 -23.39
C ASP A 144 -17.62 12.20 -22.33
N PRO A 145 -17.39 10.87 -22.36
CA PRO A 145 -17.98 9.96 -21.38
C PRO A 145 -17.59 10.31 -19.92
N ARG A 146 -16.43 10.97 -19.70
CA ARG A 146 -15.99 11.42 -18.38
C ARG A 146 -16.90 12.51 -17.80
N TRP A 147 -17.59 13.27 -18.65
CA TRP A 147 -18.51 14.32 -18.23
C TRP A 147 -19.68 13.76 -17.42
N GLN A 148 -20.18 12.57 -17.77
CA GLN A 148 -21.30 11.95 -17.05
C GLN A 148 -20.94 11.68 -15.58
N GLN A 149 -19.72 11.21 -15.31
CA GLN A 149 -19.24 10.99 -13.94
C GLN A 149 -18.96 12.30 -13.22
N PHE A 150 -18.42 13.30 -13.92
CA PHE A 150 -18.16 14.62 -13.35
C PHE A 150 -19.46 15.35 -12.94
N ALA A 151 -20.50 15.24 -13.75
CA ALA A 151 -21.78 15.94 -13.55
C ALA A 151 -22.83 15.11 -12.80
N ASP A 152 -22.52 13.89 -12.37
CA ASP A 152 -23.47 12.90 -11.83
C ASP A 152 -24.35 13.46 -10.70
N THR A 153 -23.76 14.25 -9.78
CA THR A 153 -24.49 14.86 -8.67
C THR A 153 -24.89 16.32 -8.90
N GLY A 154 -24.42 16.92 -9.99
CA GLY A 154 -24.54 18.36 -10.25
C GLY A 154 -23.76 19.26 -9.29
N LEU A 155 -22.93 18.69 -8.40
CA LEU A 155 -22.10 19.43 -7.46
C LEU A 155 -20.61 19.27 -7.80
N ILE A 156 -19.88 20.37 -7.72
CA ILE A 156 -18.46 20.43 -8.08
C ILE A 156 -17.65 21.09 -6.97
N GLU A 157 -16.41 20.65 -6.82
CA GLU A 157 -15.37 21.26 -5.98
C GLU A 157 -14.35 21.96 -6.87
N ALA A 158 -13.93 23.16 -6.49
CA ALA A 158 -12.84 23.89 -7.11
C ALA A 158 -11.69 24.03 -6.11
N ARG A 159 -10.51 23.52 -6.44
CA ARG A 159 -9.31 23.60 -5.57
C ARG A 159 -8.07 24.00 -6.35
N TRP A 160 -7.20 24.77 -5.70
CA TRP A 160 -5.89 25.12 -6.27
C TRP A 160 -4.89 23.97 -6.11
N GLN A 161 -4.14 23.68 -7.17
CA GLN A 161 -2.97 22.79 -7.18
C GLN A 161 -1.79 23.55 -7.76
N GLY A 162 -0.99 24.16 -6.88
CA GLY A 162 0.02 25.13 -7.32
C GLY A 162 -0.67 26.34 -7.95
N GLU A 163 -0.40 26.58 -9.23
CA GLU A 163 -0.97 27.70 -10.01
C GLU A 163 -2.19 27.30 -10.86
N GLU A 164 -2.61 26.02 -10.79
CA GLU A 164 -3.75 25.52 -11.58
C GLU A 164 -5.01 25.40 -10.71
N LEU A 165 -6.14 25.91 -11.19
CA LEU A 165 -7.45 25.68 -10.57
C LEU A 165 -8.04 24.39 -11.14
N VAL A 166 -8.18 23.38 -10.30
CA VAL A 166 -8.72 22.08 -10.70
C VAL A 166 -10.16 21.95 -10.22
N LEU A 167 -11.05 21.68 -11.18
CA LEU A 167 -12.46 21.38 -10.93
C LEU A 167 -12.66 19.87 -10.85
N ARG A 168 -13.40 19.40 -9.84
CA ARG A 168 -13.74 18.00 -9.64
C ARG A 168 -15.22 17.83 -9.34
N GLY A 169 -15.86 16.83 -9.93
CA GLY A 169 -17.20 16.41 -9.53
C GLY A 169 -17.20 15.82 -8.12
N LEU A 170 -18.24 16.09 -7.34
CA LEU A 170 -18.45 15.47 -6.04
C LEU A 170 -19.37 14.27 -6.20
N SER A 171 -19.01 13.10 -5.69
CA SER A 171 -19.87 11.92 -5.73
C SER A 171 -20.90 11.92 -4.58
N GLN A 172 -22.00 11.17 -4.73
CA GLN A 172 -23.04 11.08 -3.70
C GLN A 172 -22.49 10.55 -2.36
N ARG A 173 -21.49 9.66 -2.40
CA ARG A 173 -20.81 9.14 -1.19
C ARG A 173 -19.99 10.24 -0.50
N GLU A 174 -19.33 11.10 -1.27
CA GLU A 174 -18.60 12.25 -0.73
C GLU A 174 -19.54 13.30 -0.16
N LEU A 175 -20.72 13.53 -0.75
CA LEU A 175 -21.71 14.45 -0.18
C LEU A 175 -22.31 13.94 1.14
N LEU A 176 -22.54 12.62 1.23
CA LEU A 176 -22.98 11.96 2.47
C LEU A 176 -21.87 11.98 3.53
N ASN A 177 -20.62 11.83 3.11
CA ASN A 177 -19.46 11.99 3.97
C ASN A 177 -19.17 13.46 4.29
N GLN A 178 -19.60 14.44 3.49
CA GLN A 178 -19.38 15.87 3.76
C GLN A 178 -20.17 16.38 4.97
N ASN A 179 -21.31 15.76 5.31
CA ASN A 179 -21.95 15.99 6.61
C ASN A 179 -21.14 15.41 7.78
N SER A 180 -20.14 14.60 7.48
CA SER A 180 -19.12 14.04 8.37
C SER A 180 -17.76 14.78 8.24
N ASP A 181 -17.47 15.46 7.12
CA ASP A 181 -16.13 15.99 6.77
C ASP A 181 -15.77 17.32 7.45
N ARG A 182 -16.15 17.44 8.72
CA ARG A 182 -15.24 17.98 9.74
C ARG A 182 -14.30 16.90 10.31
N TYR A 183 -14.23 15.70 9.73
CA TYR A 183 -13.09 14.82 9.90
C TYR A 183 -11.93 15.33 9.06
N THR A 184 -11.28 16.34 9.64
CA THR A 184 -9.87 16.63 9.53
C THR A 184 -9.05 15.43 9.03
N TRP A 185 -8.11 15.69 8.12
CA TRP A 185 -6.94 14.88 7.75
C TRP A 185 -6.09 14.36 8.94
N THR A 186 -6.57 14.47 10.18
CA THR A 186 -5.98 13.92 11.40
C THR A 186 -6.23 12.42 11.57
N ASP A 187 -7.08 11.80 10.75
CA ASP A 187 -7.42 10.36 10.93
C ASP A 187 -6.84 9.41 9.87
N VAL A 188 -5.97 9.90 8.98
CA VAL A 188 -5.19 9.01 8.10
C VAL A 188 -3.91 8.60 8.83
N ASP A 189 -3.74 7.28 8.98
CA ASP A 189 -2.54 6.65 9.53
C ASP A 189 -1.35 6.78 8.56
N CYS A 190 -0.72 7.96 8.54
CA CYS A 190 0.40 8.28 7.66
C CYS A 190 1.69 8.57 8.44
N CYS A 191 2.84 8.43 7.79
CA CYS A 191 4.14 8.68 8.41
C CYS A 191 4.29 10.12 8.91
N GLY A 192 3.56 11.09 8.34
CA GLY A 192 3.55 12.48 8.79
C GLY A 192 2.90 12.69 10.16
N THR A 193 1.99 11.82 10.57
CA THR A 193 1.29 11.88 11.88
C THR A 193 1.78 10.80 12.86
N CYS A 194 2.80 10.02 12.47
CA CYS A 194 3.34 8.90 13.22
C CYS A 194 4.44 9.33 14.20
N ARG A 195 4.38 8.88 15.46
CA ARG A 195 5.38 9.19 16.50
C ARG A 195 6.80 8.73 16.16
N HIS A 196 6.90 7.75 15.27
CA HIS A 196 8.15 7.07 14.92
C HIS A 196 8.87 7.72 13.73
N GLN A 197 8.28 8.72 13.09
CA GLN A 197 8.95 9.48 12.05
C GLN A 197 9.89 10.50 12.69
N ARG A 198 11.17 10.46 12.31
CA ARG A 198 12.16 11.49 12.68
C ARG A 198 13.06 11.78 11.50
N GLY A 199 13.06 13.03 11.04
CA GLY A 199 13.95 13.49 9.97
C GLY A 199 13.74 12.76 8.65
N GLN A 200 12.48 12.53 8.26
CA GLN A 200 12.10 11.73 7.09
C GLN A 200 12.55 10.27 7.13
N ARG A 201 12.90 9.72 8.30
CA ARG A 201 13.17 8.29 8.48
C ARG A 201 12.22 7.67 9.49
N CYS A 202 11.88 6.40 9.30
CA CYS A 202 11.08 5.63 10.25
C CYS A 202 11.99 5.00 11.32
N TRP A 203 11.65 5.18 12.59
CA TRP A 203 12.36 4.62 13.75
C TRP A 203 11.54 3.56 14.48
N ASN A 204 10.45 3.08 13.89
CA ASN A 204 9.68 1.98 14.48
C ASN A 204 10.36 0.65 14.14
N PRO A 205 10.91 -0.10 15.12
CA PRO A 205 11.52 -1.41 14.87
C PRO A 205 10.51 -2.47 14.40
N ALA A 206 9.20 -2.25 14.61
CA ALA A 206 8.14 -3.09 14.07
C ALA A 206 7.71 -2.70 12.65
N SER A 207 8.22 -1.58 12.11
CA SER A 207 7.94 -1.18 10.73
C SER A 207 8.95 -1.84 9.79
N PRO A 208 8.51 -2.35 8.62
CA PRO A 208 9.41 -2.82 7.57
C PRO A 208 10.30 -1.70 7.01
N LEU A 209 9.98 -0.43 7.30
CA LEU A 209 10.75 0.74 6.89
C LEU A 209 11.69 1.26 8.00
N TYR A 210 11.95 0.48 9.05
CA TYR A 210 12.90 0.84 10.11
C TYR A 210 14.25 1.27 9.50
N ASN A 211 14.70 2.47 9.87
CA ASN A 211 15.92 3.13 9.39
C ASN A 211 15.91 3.54 7.90
N PHE A 212 14.81 3.36 7.16
CA PHE A 212 14.66 3.85 5.79
C PHE A 212 14.02 5.24 5.74
N LYS A 213 14.23 5.95 4.61
CA LYS A 213 13.54 7.20 4.34
C LYS A 213 12.09 6.94 3.98
N VAL A 214 11.18 7.71 4.56
CA VAL A 214 9.72 7.58 4.38
C VAL A 214 9.11 8.93 3.98
N THR A 215 8.15 8.90 3.06
CA THR A 215 7.38 10.08 2.66
C THR A 215 6.34 10.40 3.72
N LEU A 216 6.00 11.69 3.91
CA LEU A 216 5.04 12.12 4.94
C LEU A 216 3.61 11.61 4.67
N GLU A 217 3.29 11.33 3.42
CA GLU A 217 2.01 10.75 2.99
C GLU A 217 2.02 9.20 3.01
N GLY A 218 3.16 8.57 3.32
CA GLY A 218 3.31 7.12 3.28
C GLY A 218 2.50 6.43 4.36
N TYR A 219 1.72 5.42 3.98
CA TYR A 219 0.99 4.56 4.90
C TYR A 219 1.94 3.66 5.71
N CYS A 220 1.71 3.52 7.01
CA CYS A 220 2.53 2.68 7.89
C CYS A 220 1.64 1.66 8.62
N PRO A 221 1.79 0.34 8.39
CA PRO A 221 0.99 -0.67 9.07
C PRO A 221 1.28 -0.78 10.58
N ALA A 222 2.43 -0.27 11.02
CA ALA A 222 2.81 -0.13 12.45
C ALA A 222 2.68 1.33 12.93
N PHE A 223 1.68 2.05 12.41
CA PHE A 223 1.42 3.44 12.78
C PHE A 223 1.08 3.55 14.27
N GLU A 224 1.70 4.53 14.93
CA GLU A 224 1.32 4.91 16.27
C GLU A 224 1.19 6.42 16.34
N ARG A 225 -0.03 6.88 16.66
CA ARG A 225 -0.36 8.28 16.76
C ARG A 225 0.42 8.91 17.92
N LEU A 226 0.90 10.14 17.71
CA LEU A 226 1.35 10.99 18.82
C LEU A 226 0.14 11.26 19.72
N SER A 227 0.10 10.63 20.90
CA SER A 227 -0.89 10.95 21.92
C SER A 227 -0.69 12.39 22.36
N SER A 228 -1.64 13.26 22.02
CA SER A 228 -1.73 14.62 22.54
C SER A 228 -2.17 14.57 24.01
N SER A 229 -1.24 14.29 24.91
CA SER A 229 -1.43 14.50 26.34
C SER A 229 -0.09 14.81 26.99
N GLU A 230 0.21 16.10 27.11
CA GLU A 230 0.78 16.75 28.31
C GLU A 230 1.14 18.20 27.97
N SER A 231 0.22 19.11 28.29
CA SER A 231 0.44 20.49 28.77
C SER A 231 -0.83 20.95 29.45
#